data_AF-A0A0L0G0D7-F1
#
_entry.id   AF-A0A0L0G0D7-F1
#
_cell.length_a   1.000
_cell.length_b   1.000
_cell.length_c   1.000
_cell.angle_alpha   90.00
_cell.angle_beta   90.00
_cell.angle_gamma   90.00
#
_symmetry.space_group_name_H-M   'P 1'
#
loop_
_entity.id
_entity.type
_entity.pdbx_description
1 polymer ?
#
loop_
_entity_poly.entity_id
_entity_poly.type
_entity_poly.pdbx_seq_one_letter_code
_entity_poly.pdbx_strand_id
1 'polypeptide(L)'
;GAIVSSIWFAFNCTIYVASTYQPSICYLFSAEAAKKNEDGTQKTLKGKFKAKIAPGENTAAEAELERQITKEDFVKMEVLGQFNLGFIIARLRNDLFIIDQHATDEIYNFETLQTTTKLQSQPMVVPKLLELTAPQESILLDELPIFEKNGFRFTVDQSEGAMIGRRVRLSAVPNSKNTVFGVSDVEEMIHTLSDTPGVLCRPTKVRKMFAMRACRKSIMIGTALKKRKMKEMLVHMGEINLPWNCPHGRPTMRHLHTLTEDS
;
A
#
# COMPACT_ATOMS: atom_id res chain seq x y z
N GLY A 1 -26.66 -13.46 -15.61
CA GLY A 1 -25.65 -14.42 -16.11
C GLY A 1 -24.24 -13.91 -15.92
N ALA A 2 -23.83 -12.90 -16.70
CA ALA A 2 -22.45 -12.39 -16.72
C ALA A 2 -21.95 -11.82 -15.38
N ILE A 3 -22.79 -11.06 -14.65
CA ILE A 3 -22.41 -10.45 -13.36
C ILE A 3 -22.05 -11.51 -12.31
N VAL A 4 -22.80 -12.62 -12.24
CA VAL A 4 -22.55 -13.71 -11.29
C VAL A 4 -21.24 -14.45 -11.64
N SER A 5 -20.92 -14.58 -12.93
CA SER A 5 -19.67 -15.20 -13.39
C SER A 5 -18.45 -14.31 -13.13
N SER A 6 -18.55 -12.99 -13.35
CA SER A 6 -17.49 -12.03 -13.03
C SER A 6 -17.23 -11.93 -11.52
N ILE A 7 -18.28 -12.01 -10.70
CA ILE A 7 -18.17 -12.07 -9.24
C ILE A 7 -17.53 -13.40 -8.80
N TRP A 8 -17.88 -14.53 -9.41
CA TRP A 8 -17.28 -15.84 -9.11
C TRP A 8 -15.78 -15.89 -9.45
N PHE A 9 -15.36 -15.18 -10.51
CA PHE A 9 -13.95 -15.02 -10.87
C PHE A 9 -13.17 -14.16 -9.88
N ALA A 10 -13.77 -13.08 -9.34
CA ALA A 10 -13.19 -12.31 -8.25
C ALA A 10 -13.06 -13.14 -6.94
N PHE A 11 -13.97 -14.10 -6.73
CA PHE A 11 -13.99 -14.98 -5.55
C PHE A 11 -12.85 -16.02 -5.51
N ASN A 12 -12.51 -16.63 -6.64
CA ASN A 12 -11.47 -17.68 -6.65
C ASN A 12 -10.04 -17.15 -6.50
N CYS A 13 -9.81 -15.84 -6.67
CA CYS A 13 -8.50 -15.25 -6.43
C CYS A 13 -8.24 -14.96 -4.93
N THR A 14 -9.29 -14.83 -4.11
CA THR A 14 -9.16 -14.48 -2.68
C THR A 14 -9.06 -15.70 -1.76
N ILE A 15 -9.52 -16.87 -2.19
CA ILE A 15 -9.56 -18.10 -1.37
C ILE A 15 -8.34 -19.02 -1.60
N TYR A 16 -7.62 -18.91 -2.73
CA TYR A 16 -6.54 -19.85 -3.09
C TYR A 16 -5.10 -19.38 -2.82
N VAL A 17 -4.88 -18.41 -1.92
CA VAL A 17 -3.53 -18.01 -1.46
C VAL A 17 -3.35 -18.31 0.03
N ALA A 18 -3.82 -19.48 0.44
CA ALA A 18 -3.59 -20.07 1.75
C ALA A 18 -3.17 -21.55 1.61
N SER A 19 -2.23 -21.86 0.73
CA SER A 19 -1.44 -23.11 0.77
C SER A 19 -0.33 -23.09 -0.29
N THR A 20 0.91 -23.37 0.14
CA THR A 20 2.05 -23.97 -0.62
C THR A 20 2.63 -23.19 -1.82
N TYR A 21 3.87 -22.66 -1.74
CA TYR A 21 5.18 -23.29 -2.06
C TYR A 21 5.46 -23.56 -3.56
N GLN A 22 6.46 -22.82 -4.05
CA GLN A 22 7.38 -23.01 -5.19
C GLN A 22 7.00 -22.74 -6.68
N PRO A 23 7.97 -22.23 -7.48
CA PRO A 23 7.76 -21.69 -8.82
C PRO A 23 8.30 -22.62 -9.92
N SER A 24 7.59 -22.74 -11.05
CA SER A 24 8.21 -23.17 -12.33
C SER A 24 7.26 -23.14 -13.54
N ILE A 25 7.75 -22.48 -14.60
CA ILE A 25 7.86 -23.01 -15.98
C ILE A 25 6.66 -22.92 -16.95
N CYS A 26 6.93 -22.18 -18.06
CA CYS A 26 6.56 -22.41 -19.47
C CYS A 26 5.08 -22.34 -19.87
N TYR A 27 4.69 -22.05 -21.10
CA TYR A 27 5.15 -21.31 -22.29
C TYR A 27 3.96 -21.46 -23.27
N LEU A 28 3.85 -20.55 -24.24
CA LEU A 28 3.15 -20.72 -25.52
C LEU A 28 1.60 -20.83 -25.49
N PHE A 29 0.92 -19.85 -26.08
CA PHE A 29 0.44 -19.99 -27.46
C PHE A 29 0.04 -18.62 -28.07
N SER A 30 0.48 -18.45 -29.32
CA SER A 30 0.23 -17.39 -30.32
C SER A 30 -1.23 -16.91 -30.40
N ALA A 31 -1.50 -15.61 -30.57
CA ALA A 31 -1.40 -14.73 -31.76
C ALA A 31 -2.60 -14.84 -32.72
N GLU A 32 -2.87 -13.72 -33.41
CA GLU A 32 -3.91 -13.42 -34.42
C GLU A 32 -5.23 -12.86 -33.85
N ALA A 33 -5.82 -11.77 -34.35
CA ALA A 33 -5.54 -10.98 -35.54
C ALA A 33 -5.91 -9.51 -35.33
N ALA A 34 -5.06 -8.63 -35.85
CA ALA A 34 -5.32 -7.21 -36.02
C ALA A 34 -6.20 -6.96 -37.25
N LYS A 35 -7.24 -6.14 -37.10
CA LYS A 35 -7.78 -5.34 -38.20
C LYS A 35 -8.06 -3.92 -37.70
N LYS A 36 -7.25 -2.98 -38.21
CA LYS A 36 -7.53 -1.54 -38.21
C LYS A 36 -8.72 -1.27 -39.14
N ASN A 37 -9.59 -0.34 -38.74
CA ASN A 37 -10.27 0.57 -39.64
C ASN A 37 -10.46 1.89 -38.88
N GLU A 38 -9.95 2.97 -39.48
CA GLU A 38 -10.20 4.37 -39.11
C GLU A 38 -11.32 4.88 -40.00
N ASP A 39 -12.38 5.47 -39.43
CA ASP A 39 -12.96 6.73 -39.91
C ASP A 39 -13.95 7.36 -38.88
N GLY A 40 -13.90 8.69 -38.78
CA GLY A 40 -15.06 9.59 -38.68
C GLY A 40 -16.04 9.56 -37.49
N THR A 41 -15.80 10.45 -36.53
CA THR A 41 -16.81 11.33 -35.89
C THR A 41 -18.08 10.71 -35.25
N GLN A 42 -17.97 10.24 -34.00
CA GLN A 42 -18.97 10.43 -32.93
C GLN A 42 -18.33 10.03 -31.58
N LYS A 43 -17.93 11.01 -30.75
CA LYS A 43 -17.41 10.75 -29.38
C LYS A 43 -18.55 10.30 -28.46
N THR A 44 -18.95 9.04 -28.57
CA THR A 44 -19.66 8.34 -27.51
C THR A 44 -18.65 8.01 -26.40
N LEU A 45 -19.02 8.27 -25.15
CA LEU A 45 -18.26 7.98 -23.92
C LEU A 45 -18.11 6.46 -23.67
N LYS A 46 -17.60 5.71 -24.65
CA LYS A 46 -17.39 4.27 -24.54
C LYS A 46 -16.14 3.96 -23.72
N GLY A 47 -16.37 3.49 -22.50
CA GLY A 47 -15.48 2.61 -21.71
C GLY A 47 -14.13 3.20 -21.34
N LYS A 48 -14.07 3.96 -20.24
CA LYS A 48 -12.81 4.41 -19.63
C LYS A 48 -12.01 3.27 -19.00
N PHE A 49 -12.66 2.15 -18.71
CA PHE A 49 -12.06 0.95 -18.13
C PHE A 49 -12.12 -0.21 -19.13
N LYS A 50 -10.97 -0.82 -19.42
CA LYS A 50 -10.78 -1.89 -20.40
C LYS A 50 -10.13 -3.14 -19.81
N ALA A 51 -9.50 -3.03 -18.64
CA ALA A 51 -8.88 -4.16 -17.98
C ALA A 51 -9.93 -5.21 -17.58
N LYS A 52 -9.64 -6.48 -17.86
CA LYS A 52 -10.52 -7.59 -17.43
C LYS A 52 -10.19 -7.95 -15.99
N ILE A 53 -11.18 -8.48 -15.27
CA ILE A 53 -10.95 -9.07 -13.95
C ILE A 53 -10.29 -10.44 -14.16
N ALA A 54 -8.96 -10.44 -14.33
CA ALA A 54 -8.16 -11.65 -14.52
C ALA A 54 -6.95 -11.65 -13.55
N PRO A 55 -6.60 -12.80 -12.93
CA PRO A 55 -5.51 -12.88 -11.94
C PRO A 55 -4.15 -12.38 -12.45
N GLY A 56 -3.88 -12.48 -13.75
CA GLY A 56 -2.63 -12.03 -14.39
C GLY A 56 -2.60 -10.56 -14.83
N GLU A 57 -3.71 -9.83 -14.72
CA GLU A 57 -3.85 -8.45 -15.24
C GLU A 57 -3.98 -7.40 -14.13
N ASN A 58 -3.65 -7.74 -12.88
CA ASN A 58 -3.79 -6.84 -11.73
C ASN A 58 -3.05 -5.50 -11.90
N THR A 59 -1.81 -5.54 -12.39
CA THR A 59 -1.00 -4.32 -12.63
C THR A 59 -1.61 -3.42 -13.70
N ALA A 60 -2.19 -4.01 -14.76
CA ALA A 60 -2.85 -3.24 -15.81
C ALA A 60 -4.13 -2.58 -15.31
N ALA A 61 -4.93 -3.30 -14.50
CA ALA A 61 -6.12 -2.77 -13.86
C ALA A 61 -5.78 -1.64 -12.87
N GLU A 62 -4.71 -1.77 -12.09
CA GLU A 62 -4.24 -0.75 -11.15
C GLU A 62 -3.80 0.53 -11.88
N ALA A 63 -2.99 0.40 -12.93
CA ALA A 63 -2.56 1.54 -13.74
C ALA A 63 -3.75 2.26 -14.41
N GLU A 64 -4.81 1.53 -14.75
CA GLU A 64 -6.03 2.13 -15.29
C GLU A 64 -6.83 2.88 -14.22
N LEU A 65 -6.98 2.31 -13.03
CA LEU A 65 -7.61 2.97 -11.88
C LEU A 65 -6.87 4.25 -11.49
N GLU A 66 -5.55 4.19 -11.39
CA GLU A 66 -4.69 5.34 -11.06
C GLU A 66 -4.81 6.48 -12.08
N ARG A 67 -5.00 6.16 -13.37
CA ARG A 67 -5.18 7.16 -14.42
C ARG A 67 -6.58 7.76 -14.46
N GLN A 68 -7.60 7.03 -14.05
CA GLN A 68 -9.00 7.39 -14.28
C GLN A 68 -9.76 7.86 -13.04
N ILE A 69 -9.26 7.57 -11.84
CA ILE A 69 -9.90 7.90 -10.55
C ILE A 69 -9.01 8.88 -9.79
N THR A 70 -9.56 10.06 -9.47
CA THR A 70 -8.87 11.04 -8.61
C THR A 70 -9.28 10.90 -7.14
N LYS A 71 -8.58 11.60 -6.24
CA LYS A 71 -8.92 11.62 -4.81
C LYS A 71 -10.35 12.11 -4.55
N GLU A 72 -10.79 13.11 -5.30
CA GLU A 72 -12.14 13.70 -5.19
C GLU A 72 -13.23 12.75 -5.68
N ASP A 73 -12.89 11.83 -6.59
CA ASP A 73 -13.85 10.86 -7.13
C ASP A 73 -14.32 9.88 -6.05
N PHE A 74 -13.44 9.49 -5.11
CA PHE A 74 -13.83 8.64 -3.99
C PHE A 74 -14.92 9.27 -3.10
N VAL A 75 -14.85 10.58 -2.90
CA VAL A 75 -15.87 11.34 -2.15
C VAL A 75 -17.18 11.40 -2.93
N LYS A 76 -17.13 11.37 -4.27
CA LYS A 76 -18.32 11.36 -5.14
C LYS A 76 -18.95 9.98 -5.33
N MET A 77 -18.24 8.89 -4.99
CA MET A 77 -18.76 7.53 -5.11
C MET A 77 -20.02 7.31 -4.27
N GLU A 78 -21.07 6.79 -4.88
CA GLU A 78 -22.31 6.42 -4.21
C GLU A 78 -22.24 4.97 -3.74
N VAL A 79 -22.49 4.71 -2.45
CA VAL A 79 -22.55 3.35 -1.92
C VAL A 79 -23.92 2.74 -2.22
N LEU A 80 -23.93 1.72 -3.08
CA LEU A 80 -25.15 0.98 -3.40
C LEU A 80 -25.50 0.00 -2.28
N GLY A 81 -24.51 -0.77 -1.81
CA GLY A 81 -24.69 -1.74 -0.73
C GLY A 81 -23.45 -2.59 -0.46
N GLN A 82 -23.64 -3.61 0.38
CA GLN A 82 -22.62 -4.59 0.71
C GLN A 82 -22.93 -5.91 0.01
N PHE A 83 -21.93 -6.54 -0.59
CA PHE A 83 -22.02 -7.84 -1.24
C PHE A 83 -21.25 -8.89 -0.44
N ASN A 84 -21.91 -10.04 -0.19
CA ASN A 84 -21.37 -11.20 0.53
C ASN A 84 -20.60 -10.89 1.82
N LEU A 85 -21.02 -9.85 2.55
CA LEU A 85 -20.38 -9.39 3.79
C LEU A 85 -18.86 -9.12 3.69
N GLY A 86 -18.33 -8.93 2.48
CA GLY A 86 -16.90 -8.76 2.24
C GLY A 86 -16.56 -7.62 1.27
N PHE A 87 -17.53 -7.20 0.46
CA PHE A 87 -17.32 -6.19 -0.56
C PHE A 87 -18.33 -5.06 -0.46
N ILE A 88 -17.87 -3.85 -0.77
CA ILE A 88 -18.68 -2.67 -0.95
C ILE A 88 -18.89 -2.50 -2.46
N ILE A 89 -20.14 -2.35 -2.88
CA ILE A 89 -20.47 -2.00 -4.25
C ILE A 89 -20.73 -0.50 -4.30
N ALA A 90 -19.92 0.19 -5.09
CA ALA A 90 -19.99 1.64 -5.25
C ALA A 90 -20.16 2.03 -6.72
N ARG A 91 -20.88 3.11 -6.95
CA ARG A 91 -21.09 3.70 -8.27
C ARG A 91 -20.37 5.05 -8.36
N LEU A 92 -19.67 5.28 -9.46
CA LEU A 92 -19.14 6.58 -9.83
C LEU A 92 -19.59 6.91 -11.25
N ARG A 93 -20.51 7.87 -11.39
CA ARG A 93 -21.18 8.16 -12.68
C ARG A 93 -21.85 6.89 -13.22
N ASN A 94 -21.39 6.40 -14.37
CA ASN A 94 -21.91 5.20 -15.03
C ASN A 94 -21.06 3.97 -14.72
N ASP A 95 -20.04 4.06 -13.87
CA ASP A 95 -19.15 2.94 -13.57
C ASP A 95 -19.46 2.32 -12.20
N LEU A 96 -19.54 0.99 -12.16
CA LEU A 96 -19.65 0.19 -10.96
C LEU A 96 -18.28 -0.33 -10.55
N PHE A 97 -18.01 -0.26 -9.24
CA PHE A 97 -16.79 -0.75 -8.62
C PHE A 97 -17.12 -1.74 -7.52
N ILE A 98 -16.25 -2.75 -7.39
CA ILE A 98 -16.20 -3.66 -6.26
C ILE A 98 -15.00 -3.29 -5.41
N ILE A 99 -15.22 -3.16 -4.11
CA ILE A 99 -14.22 -2.66 -3.17
C ILE A 99 -14.14 -3.64 -2.01
N ASP A 100 -12.97 -4.20 -1.76
CA ASP A 100 -12.71 -5.10 -0.64
C ASP A 100 -12.71 -4.30 0.66
N GLN A 101 -13.63 -4.62 1.57
CA GLN A 101 -13.79 -3.87 2.81
C GLN A 101 -12.59 -4.02 3.75
N HIS A 102 -11.94 -5.19 3.76
CA HIS A 102 -10.81 -5.46 4.63
C HIS A 102 -9.56 -4.77 4.09
N ALA A 103 -9.22 -4.99 2.82
CA ALA A 103 -8.04 -4.43 2.20
C ALA A 103 -8.08 -2.89 2.21
N THR A 104 -9.25 -2.29 1.99
CA THR A 104 -9.46 -0.83 2.00
C THR A 104 -9.25 -0.23 3.38
N ASP A 105 -9.81 -0.83 4.43
CA ASP A 105 -9.62 -0.36 5.80
C ASP A 105 -8.17 -0.60 6.26
N GLU A 106 -7.54 -1.70 5.80
CA GLU A 106 -6.15 -2.04 6.10
C GLU A 106 -5.16 -1.05 5.52
N ILE A 107 -5.27 -0.67 4.24
CA ILE A 107 -4.34 0.30 3.64
C ILE A 107 -4.44 1.66 4.33
N TYR A 108 -5.65 2.12 4.66
CA TYR A 108 -5.84 3.39 5.35
C TYR A 108 -5.22 3.37 6.76
N ASN A 109 -5.47 2.30 7.53
CA ASN A 109 -4.88 2.11 8.85
C ASN A 109 -3.35 2.02 8.77
N PHE A 110 -2.81 1.35 7.74
CA PHE A 110 -1.37 1.23 7.51
C PHE A 110 -0.71 2.59 7.25
N GLU A 111 -1.22 3.37 6.29
CA GLU A 111 -0.71 4.72 5.98
C GLU A 111 -0.82 5.67 7.19
N THR A 112 -1.92 5.57 7.94
CA THR A 112 -2.11 6.32 9.19
C THR A 112 -1.04 5.94 10.22
N LEU A 113 -0.75 4.65 10.39
CA LEU A 113 0.29 4.18 11.31
C LEU A 113 1.68 4.66 10.86
N GLN A 114 1.99 4.61 9.57
CA GLN A 114 3.26 5.10 9.03
C GLN A 114 3.48 6.58 9.37
N THR A 115 2.44 7.39 9.22
CA THR A 115 2.51 8.85 9.37
C THR A 115 2.47 9.30 10.83
N THR A 116 1.60 8.73 11.66
CA THR A 116 1.31 9.26 13.00
C THR A 116 2.12 8.61 14.11
N THR A 117 2.57 7.36 13.94
CA THR A 117 3.15 6.58 15.04
C THR A 117 4.60 6.99 15.32
N LYS A 118 4.90 7.44 16.54
CA LYS A 118 6.28 7.48 17.06
C LYS A 118 6.57 6.19 17.83
N LEU A 119 7.63 5.48 17.44
CA LEU A 119 8.02 4.25 18.14
C LEU A 119 8.70 4.57 19.47
N GLN A 120 8.41 3.77 20.48
CA GLN A 120 9.05 3.89 21.79
C GLN A 120 10.47 3.35 21.72
N SER A 121 11.43 4.14 22.20
CA SER A 121 12.84 3.77 22.26
C SER A 121 13.17 2.99 23.53
N GLN A 122 13.99 1.96 23.40
CA GLN A 122 14.65 1.25 24.49
C GLN A 122 16.14 1.63 24.50
N PRO A 123 16.64 2.25 25.58
CA PRO A 123 18.07 2.50 25.73
C PRO A 123 18.89 1.21 25.67
N MET A 124 20.03 1.26 25.01
CA MET A 124 20.98 0.17 24.99
C MET A 124 21.83 0.20 26.25
N VAL A 125 22.13 -0.98 26.82
CA VAL A 125 23.05 -1.10 27.96
C VAL A 125 24.45 -0.62 27.57
N VAL A 126 24.89 -0.97 26.37
CA VAL A 126 26.15 -0.52 25.78
C VAL A 126 25.86 0.12 24.42
N PRO A 127 26.09 1.44 24.26
CA PRO A 127 25.96 2.10 22.97
C PRO A 127 26.87 1.48 21.91
N LYS A 128 26.31 1.16 20.73
CA LYS A 128 27.07 0.54 19.63
C LYS A 128 27.67 1.59 18.73
N LEU A 129 28.95 1.48 18.42
CA LEU A 129 29.61 2.33 17.42
C LEU A 129 28.97 2.08 16.04
N LEU A 130 28.67 3.15 15.31
CA LEU A 130 28.31 3.08 13.90
C LEU A 130 29.56 3.35 13.07
N GLU A 131 29.86 2.47 12.12
CA GLU A 131 30.94 2.65 11.15
C GLU A 131 30.32 3.16 9.85
N LEU A 132 30.33 4.48 9.69
CA LEU A 132 29.68 5.17 8.58
C LEU A 132 30.72 5.81 7.66
N THR A 133 30.38 5.95 6.38
CA THR A 133 31.10 6.86 5.49
C THR A 133 30.70 8.31 5.79
N ALA A 134 31.53 9.28 5.39
CA ALA A 134 31.21 10.70 5.61
C ALA A 134 29.83 11.12 5.04
N PRO A 135 29.40 10.67 3.83
CA PRO A 135 28.05 10.96 3.34
C PRO A 135 26.94 10.33 4.19
N GLN A 136 27.10 9.08 4.61
CA GLN A 136 26.11 8.39 5.47
C GLN A 136 25.97 9.06 6.83
N GLU A 137 27.07 9.53 7.39
CA GLU A 137 27.06 10.29 8.64
C GLU A 137 26.30 11.62 8.48
N SER A 138 26.54 12.36 7.39
CA SER A 138 25.79 13.59 7.11
C SER A 138 24.29 13.32 7.04
N ILE A 139 23.87 12.32 6.25
CA ILE A 139 22.46 11.94 6.11
C ILE A 139 21.84 11.60 7.48
N LEU A 140 22.55 10.84 8.31
CA LEU A 140 22.06 10.49 9.65
C LEU A 140 21.86 11.74 10.53
N LEU A 141 22.82 12.66 10.51
CA LEU A 141 22.79 13.88 11.33
C LEU A 141 21.72 14.87 10.84
N ASP A 142 21.55 15.00 9.53
CA ASP A 142 20.56 15.87 8.91
C ASP A 142 19.13 15.36 9.14
N GLU A 143 18.95 14.03 9.20
CA GLU A 143 17.62 13.37 9.29
C GLU A 143 17.32 12.75 10.67
N LEU A 144 18.00 13.21 11.75
CA LEU A 144 17.79 12.73 13.13
C LEU A 144 16.30 12.61 13.53
N PRO A 145 15.41 13.58 13.21
CA PRO A 145 13.99 13.46 13.56
C PRO A 145 13.29 12.22 12.97
N ILE A 146 13.70 11.77 11.79
CA ILE A 146 13.16 10.57 11.14
C ILE A 146 13.58 9.31 11.90
N PHE A 147 14.84 9.23 12.32
CA PHE A 147 15.33 8.13 13.14
C PHE A 147 14.67 8.09 14.52
N GLU A 148 14.50 9.25 15.17
CA GLU A 148 13.79 9.35 16.44
C GLU A 148 12.32 8.94 16.34
N LYS A 149 11.66 9.27 15.23
CA LYS A 149 10.29 8.82 14.97
C LYS A 149 10.20 7.30 14.81
N ASN A 150 11.28 6.67 14.37
CA ASN A 150 11.47 5.23 14.32
C ASN A 150 12.00 4.64 15.64
N GLY A 151 12.19 5.44 16.69
CA GLY A 151 12.62 4.97 18.00
C GLY A 151 14.12 4.72 18.12
N PHE A 152 14.92 5.11 17.12
CA PHE A 152 16.38 5.10 17.20
C PHE A 152 16.88 6.40 17.85
N ARG A 153 17.90 6.31 18.70
CA ARG A 153 18.61 7.48 19.22
C ARG A 153 20.10 7.27 19.11
N PHE A 154 20.81 8.39 18.97
CA PHE A 154 22.25 8.40 18.79
C PHE A 154 22.93 9.33 19.79
N THR A 155 24.19 9.07 20.06
CA THR A 155 25.11 9.98 20.74
C THR A 155 26.24 10.30 19.78
N VAL A 156 26.54 11.58 19.60
CA VAL A 156 27.55 12.08 18.67
C VAL A 156 28.70 12.67 19.48
N ASP A 157 29.91 12.17 19.25
CA ASP A 157 31.13 12.75 19.81
C ASP A 157 31.53 13.99 18.98
N GLN A 158 31.51 15.16 19.61
CA GLN A 158 31.84 16.46 19.00
C GLN A 158 33.24 16.96 19.39
N SER A 159 34.07 16.12 20.02
CA SER A 159 35.44 16.50 20.38
C SER A 159 36.32 16.76 19.15
N GLU A 160 37.30 17.66 19.27
CA GLU A 160 38.18 18.09 18.16
C GLU A 160 39.04 16.96 17.55
N GLY A 161 39.08 15.78 18.19
CA GLY A 161 39.77 14.58 17.67
C GLY A 161 38.85 13.49 17.13
N ALA A 162 37.53 13.70 17.11
CA ALA A 162 36.58 12.68 16.71
C ALA A 162 36.66 12.42 15.19
N MET A 163 37.04 11.19 14.82
CA MET A 163 37.15 10.78 13.42
C MET A 163 35.76 10.71 12.76
N ILE A 164 35.59 11.46 11.66
CA ILE A 164 34.39 11.38 10.81
C ILE A 164 34.18 9.92 10.39
N GLY A 165 32.95 9.44 10.51
CA GLY A 165 32.56 8.07 10.26
C GLY A 165 32.63 7.14 11.49
N ARG A 166 33.26 7.57 12.59
CA ARG A 166 33.38 6.78 13.84
C ARG A 166 32.99 7.56 15.10
N ARG A 167 32.32 8.70 14.95
CA ARG A 167 31.89 9.55 16.07
C ARG A 167 30.44 9.35 16.51
N VAL A 168 29.66 8.58 15.75
CA VAL A 168 28.25 8.31 16.07
C VAL A 168 28.09 6.95 16.73
N ARG A 169 27.37 6.90 17.85
CA ARG A 169 26.99 5.66 18.52
C ARG A 169 25.48 5.55 18.62
N LEU A 170 24.95 4.36 18.33
CA LEU A 170 23.55 4.00 18.55
C LEU A 170 23.33 3.77 20.04
N SER A 171 22.52 4.64 20.66
CA SER A 171 22.26 4.66 22.10
C SER A 171 20.89 4.10 22.49
N ALA A 172 19.92 4.08 21.56
CA ALA A 172 18.63 3.44 21.77
C ALA A 172 18.07 2.86 20.47
N VAL A 173 17.30 1.78 20.58
CA VAL A 173 16.61 1.10 19.47
C VAL A 173 15.11 1.03 19.74
N PRO A 174 14.24 0.92 18.72
CA PRO A 174 12.82 0.74 18.95
C PRO A 174 12.52 -0.53 19.76
N ASN A 175 11.60 -0.40 20.71
CA ASN A 175 11.14 -1.48 21.56
C ASN A 175 10.12 -2.37 20.81
N SER A 176 10.41 -3.67 20.71
CA SER A 176 9.47 -4.67 20.22
C SER A 176 9.72 -6.01 20.91
N LYS A 177 8.63 -6.71 21.28
CA LYS A 177 8.71 -8.01 21.97
C LYS A 177 9.25 -9.13 21.07
N ASN A 178 8.96 -9.08 19.78
CA ASN A 178 9.20 -10.19 18.84
C ASN A 178 10.23 -9.85 17.76
N THR A 179 10.88 -8.68 17.86
CA THR A 179 11.77 -8.19 16.80
C THR A 179 12.93 -7.43 17.42
N VAL A 180 14.14 -7.85 17.09
CA VAL A 180 15.36 -7.18 17.52
C VAL A 180 15.79 -6.18 16.46
N PHE A 181 15.96 -4.94 16.88
CA PHE A 181 16.46 -3.85 16.07
C PHE A 181 17.93 -3.58 16.36
N GLY A 182 18.68 -3.10 15.36
CA GLY A 182 20.10 -2.84 15.49
C GLY A 182 20.65 -1.96 14.38
N VAL A 183 21.98 -2.02 14.20
CA VAL A 183 22.74 -1.19 13.26
C VAL A 183 22.29 -1.40 11.81
N SER A 184 21.99 -2.64 11.41
CA SER A 184 21.52 -2.94 10.05
C SER A 184 20.23 -2.21 9.67
N ASP A 185 19.35 -1.96 10.65
CA ASP A 185 18.09 -1.24 10.40
C ASP A 185 18.32 0.28 10.25
N VAL A 186 19.38 0.79 10.87
CA VAL A 186 19.83 2.18 10.69
C VAL A 186 20.46 2.35 9.30
N GLU A 187 21.32 1.41 8.89
CA GLU A 187 21.93 1.40 7.56
C GLU A 187 20.89 1.32 6.44
N GLU A 188 19.85 0.48 6.61
CA GLU A 188 18.70 0.42 5.69
C GLU A 188 18.01 1.79 5.55
N MET A 189 17.78 2.47 6.66
CA MET A 189 17.17 3.80 6.65
C MET A 189 18.07 4.84 5.99
N ILE A 190 19.37 4.83 6.27
CA ILE A 190 20.33 5.74 5.63
C ILE A 190 20.32 5.53 4.12
N HIS A 191 20.31 4.28 3.65
CA HIS A 191 20.24 3.98 2.23
C HIS A 191 18.92 4.46 1.59
N THR A 192 17.79 4.36 2.29
CA THR A 192 16.52 4.88 1.78
C THR A 192 16.54 6.42 1.70
N LEU A 193 17.16 7.07 2.69
CA LEU A 193 17.26 8.53 2.77
C LEU A 193 18.31 9.10 1.80
N SER A 194 19.31 8.32 1.36
CA SER A 194 20.24 8.77 0.33
C SER A 194 19.55 9.02 -1.01
N ASP A 195 18.53 8.22 -1.31
CA ASP A 195 17.77 8.34 -2.56
C ASP A 195 16.60 9.33 -2.42
N THR A 196 16.03 9.45 -1.22
CA THR A 196 14.87 10.30 -0.93
C THR A 196 15.02 11.11 0.36
N PRO A 197 15.87 12.17 0.37
CA PRO A 197 16.05 13.04 1.53
C PRO A 197 14.75 13.72 1.97
N GLY A 198 14.58 13.96 3.27
CA GLY A 198 13.41 14.61 3.88
C GLY A 198 12.11 13.81 3.87
N VAL A 199 12.07 12.62 3.23
CA VAL A 199 10.88 11.77 3.21
C VAL A 199 10.90 10.81 4.39
N LEU A 200 9.80 10.79 5.17
CA LEU A 200 9.64 9.85 6.27
C LEU A 200 9.77 8.40 5.78
N CYS A 201 10.88 7.76 6.12
CA CYS A 201 11.09 6.35 5.85
C CYS A 201 10.89 5.50 7.11
N ARG A 202 10.50 4.24 6.90
CA ARG A 202 10.33 3.21 7.93
C ARG A 202 11.16 1.99 7.52
N PRO A 203 12.02 1.43 8.38
CA PRO A 203 12.77 0.23 8.03
C PRO A 203 11.82 -0.96 7.84
N THR A 204 12.24 -1.97 7.09
CA THR A 204 11.42 -3.10 6.67
C THR A 204 10.76 -3.80 7.85
N LYS A 205 11.47 -3.96 8.97
CA LYS A 205 10.92 -4.56 10.19
C LYS A 205 9.78 -3.74 10.79
N VAL A 206 9.89 -2.41 10.80
CA VAL A 206 8.82 -1.51 11.27
C VAL A 206 7.63 -1.56 10.32
N ARG A 207 7.87 -1.54 9.00
CA ARG A 207 6.81 -1.66 7.99
C ARG A 207 6.02 -2.95 8.16
N LYS A 208 6.70 -4.10 8.31
CA LYS A 208 6.05 -5.40 8.58
C LYS A 208 5.24 -5.37 9.87
N MET A 209 5.77 -4.77 10.93
CA MET A 209 5.03 -4.61 12.19
C MET A 209 3.76 -3.77 12.00
N PHE A 210 3.82 -2.67 11.26
CA PHE A 210 2.65 -1.84 10.97
C PHE A 210 1.63 -2.53 10.08
N ALA A 211 2.07 -3.31 9.07
CA ALA A 211 1.18 -4.10 8.24
C ALA A 211 0.37 -5.11 9.09
N MET A 212 1.03 -5.81 10.01
CA MET A 212 0.35 -6.73 10.94
C MET A 212 -0.60 -6.01 11.90
N ARG A 213 -0.23 -4.83 12.41
CA ARG A 213 -1.11 -4.01 13.28
C ARG A 213 -2.33 -3.50 12.51
N ALA A 214 -2.14 -3.04 11.28
CA ALA A 214 -3.21 -2.58 10.41
C ALA A 214 -4.19 -3.72 10.11
N CYS A 215 -3.69 -4.89 9.69
CA CYS A 215 -4.53 -6.06 9.39
C CYS A 215 -5.41 -6.47 10.58
N ARG A 216 -4.82 -6.56 11.79
CA ARG A 216 -5.56 -6.92 13.01
C ARG A 216 -6.56 -5.88 13.49
N LYS A 217 -6.32 -4.60 13.17
CA LYS A 217 -7.22 -3.49 13.54
C LYS A 217 -8.39 -3.35 12.56
N SER A 218 -8.21 -3.82 11.33
CA SER A 218 -9.13 -3.55 10.22
C SER A 218 -10.39 -4.40 10.26
N ILE A 219 -11.44 -3.92 9.60
CA ILE A 219 -12.72 -4.63 9.47
C ILE A 219 -12.50 -6.04 8.90
N MET A 220 -13.06 -7.05 9.56
CA MET A 220 -13.00 -8.43 9.08
C MET A 220 -14.00 -8.69 7.96
N ILE A 221 -13.64 -9.56 7.03
CA ILE A 221 -14.61 -10.17 6.09
C ILE A 221 -15.66 -10.94 6.90
N GLY A 222 -16.93 -10.84 6.49
CA GLY A 222 -18.08 -11.38 7.23
C GLY A 222 -18.77 -10.34 8.14
N THR A 223 -18.16 -9.17 8.34
CA THR A 223 -18.77 -8.11 9.16
C THR A 223 -19.84 -7.36 8.35
N ALA A 224 -21.08 -7.31 8.84
CA ALA A 224 -22.13 -6.50 8.24
C ALA A 224 -21.88 -5.00 8.46
N LEU A 225 -21.90 -4.21 7.39
CA LEU A 225 -21.58 -2.77 7.44
C LEU A 225 -22.81 -1.90 7.17
N LYS A 226 -22.98 -0.85 7.98
CA LYS A 226 -23.95 0.22 7.72
C LYS A 226 -23.46 1.10 6.56
N LYS A 227 -24.37 1.63 5.74
CA LYS A 227 -24.05 2.54 4.62
C LYS A 227 -23.13 3.69 5.01
N ARG A 228 -23.32 4.28 6.20
CA ARG A 228 -22.45 5.34 6.75
C ARG A 228 -20.98 4.90 6.83
N LYS A 229 -20.71 3.70 7.35
CA LYS A 229 -19.33 3.19 7.51
C LYS A 229 -18.70 2.86 6.16
N MET A 230 -19.47 2.25 5.25
CA MET A 230 -19.01 2.02 3.88
C MET A 230 -18.62 3.34 3.19
N LYS A 231 -19.43 4.38 3.35
CA LYS A 231 -19.14 5.71 2.78
C LYS A 231 -17.89 6.35 3.41
N GLU A 232 -17.73 6.24 4.72
CA GLU A 232 -16.54 6.68 5.46
C GLU A 232 -15.26 6.03 4.90
N MET A 233 -15.30 4.73 4.62
CA MET A 233 -14.16 4.01 4.02
C MET A 233 -13.79 4.53 2.62
N LEU A 234 -14.78 4.89 1.80
CA LEU A 234 -14.50 5.51 0.50
C LEU A 234 -13.85 6.88 0.67
N VAL A 235 -14.33 7.70 1.61
CA VAL A 235 -13.72 9.00 1.90
C VAL A 235 -12.26 8.84 2.32
N HIS A 236 -11.96 7.88 3.20
CA HIS A 236 -10.60 7.54 3.62
C HIS A 236 -9.68 7.17 2.45
N MET A 237 -10.18 6.47 1.42
CA MET A 237 -9.38 6.17 0.21
C MET A 237 -8.93 7.44 -0.52
N GLY A 238 -9.74 8.50 -0.50
CA GLY A 238 -9.40 9.79 -1.08
C GLY A 238 -8.34 10.59 -0.29
N GLU A 239 -8.07 10.23 0.97
CA GLU A 239 -7.07 10.91 1.81
C GLU A 239 -5.65 10.40 1.54
N ILE A 240 -5.51 9.13 1.14
CA ILE A 240 -4.23 8.46 0.93
C ILE A 240 -3.75 8.54 -0.53
N ASN A 241 -2.45 8.38 -0.76
CA ASN A 241 -1.86 8.55 -2.11
C ASN A 241 -2.02 7.31 -3.00
N LEU A 242 -1.81 6.10 -2.45
CA LEU A 242 -1.82 4.85 -3.20
C LEU A 242 -2.87 3.89 -2.60
N PRO A 243 -4.18 4.13 -2.82
CA PRO A 243 -5.24 3.35 -2.21
C PRO A 243 -5.48 1.99 -2.89
N TRP A 244 -4.67 1.57 -3.87
CA TRP A 244 -5.00 0.46 -4.78
C TRP A 244 -4.66 -0.93 -4.24
N ASN A 245 -3.71 -1.01 -3.32
CA ASN A 245 -3.22 -2.25 -2.75
C ASN A 245 -3.08 -2.13 -1.23
N CYS A 246 -3.41 -3.19 -0.51
CA CYS A 246 -3.08 -3.31 0.90
C CYS A 246 -1.56 -3.51 1.08
N PRO A 247 -1.00 -3.33 2.29
CA PRO A 247 0.43 -3.53 2.54
C PRO A 247 0.95 -4.94 2.24
N HIS A 248 0.06 -5.92 2.04
CA HIS A 248 0.39 -7.29 1.63
C HIS A 248 0.23 -7.54 0.12
N GLY A 249 -0.13 -6.52 -0.67
CA GLY A 249 -0.29 -6.61 -2.12
C GLY A 249 -1.66 -7.10 -2.59
N ARG A 250 -2.68 -7.16 -1.72
CA ARG A 250 -4.05 -7.47 -2.14
C ARG A 250 -4.72 -6.23 -2.71
N PRO A 251 -5.45 -6.33 -3.84
CA PRO A 251 -6.12 -5.18 -4.41
C PRO A 251 -7.30 -4.73 -3.54
N THR A 252 -7.45 -3.42 -3.41
CA THR A 252 -8.53 -2.81 -2.61
C THR A 252 -9.80 -2.61 -3.42
N MET A 253 -9.68 -2.35 -4.72
CA MET A 253 -10.80 -2.11 -5.61
C MET A 253 -10.55 -2.53 -7.05
N ARG A 254 -11.64 -2.85 -7.76
CA ARG A 254 -11.66 -3.13 -9.20
C ARG A 254 -12.91 -2.54 -9.85
N HIS A 255 -12.78 -2.18 -11.12
CA HIS A 255 -13.93 -1.87 -11.98
C HIS A 255 -14.70 -3.17 -12.25
N LEU A 256 -16.03 -3.11 -12.11
CA LEU A 256 -16.92 -4.22 -12.42
C LEU A 256 -17.52 -4.07 -13.81
N HIS A 257 -18.16 -2.92 -14.06
CA HIS A 257 -18.94 -2.72 -15.26
C HIS A 257 -19.26 -1.24 -15.50
N THR A 258 -19.38 -0.85 -16.76
CA THR A 258 -19.94 0.45 -17.14
C THR A 258 -21.41 0.25 -17.51
N LEU A 259 -22.31 0.89 -16.77
CA LEU A 259 -23.73 0.98 -17.04
C LEU A 259 -23.93 1.74 -18.35
N THR A 260 -24.34 1.02 -19.39
CA THR A 260 -24.91 1.63 -20.58
C THR A 260 -26.35 2.05 -20.26
N GLU A 261 -26.69 3.31 -20.54
CA GLU A 261 -28.09 3.69 -20.60
C GLU A 261 -28.66 3.02 -21.85
N ASP A 262 -29.42 1.94 -21.65
CA ASP A 262 -30.23 1.38 -22.72
C ASP A 262 -31.33 2.41 -23.02
N SER A 263 -31.12 3.18 -24.09
CA SER A 263 -32.07 4.11 -24.67
C SER A 263 -33.24 3.38 -25.32
#